data_AF-A0A2M9BFM4-F1
#
_entry.id   AF-A0A2M9BFM4-F1
#
_cell.length_a   1.000
_cell.length_b   1.000
_cell.length_c   1.000
_cell.angle_alpha   90.00
_cell.angle_beta   90.00
_cell.angle_gamma   90.00
#
_symmetry.space_group_name_H-M   'P 1'
#
loop_
_entity.id
_entity.type
_entity.pdbx_description
1 polymer ?
#
loop_
_entity_poly.entity_id
_entity_poly.type
_entity_poly.pdbx_seq_one_letter_code
_entity_poly.pdbx_strand_id
1 'polypeptide(L)'
;MLGYDAAHALARTLVMHEYTAILECTYARREQRASLRGAVPTASSPALWVVEFMISPDEAVERFRRRREATDLDEASLRERVENFPYWDGALRIDSSSADTRGLADQVITWLQGQPASADWTGWVEAGRAW
;
A
#
# COMPACT_ATOMS: atom_id res chain seq x y z
N MET A 1 5.38 -7.56 -11.96
CA MET A 1 5.64 -8.66 -11.01
C MET A 1 7.02 -8.57 -10.38
N LEU A 2 8.12 -8.55 -11.13
CA LEU A 2 9.50 -8.56 -10.56
C LEU A 2 9.76 -7.57 -9.41
N GLY A 3 9.28 -6.32 -9.49
CA GLY A 3 9.45 -5.35 -8.41
C GLY A 3 8.76 -5.75 -7.11
N TYR A 4 7.54 -6.29 -7.20
CA TYR A 4 6.80 -6.81 -6.04
C TYR A 4 7.50 -8.05 -5.49
N ASP A 5 7.91 -8.98 -6.35
CA ASP A 5 8.57 -10.22 -5.91
C ASP A 5 9.87 -9.94 -5.16
N ALA A 6 10.66 -8.95 -5.61
CA ALA A 6 11.85 -8.48 -4.92
C ALA A 6 11.54 -7.84 -3.56
N ALA A 7 10.54 -6.96 -3.51
CA ALA A 7 10.10 -6.32 -2.25
C ALA A 7 9.58 -7.36 -1.24
N HIS A 8 8.80 -8.34 -1.71
CA HIS A 8 8.26 -9.41 -0.87
C HIS A 8 9.35 -10.34 -0.34
N ALA A 9 10.36 -10.67 -1.16
CA ALA A 9 11.51 -11.45 -0.73
C ALA A 9 12.30 -10.75 0.38
N LEU A 10 12.51 -9.42 0.25
CA LEU A 10 13.17 -8.63 1.28
C LEU A 10 12.33 -8.55 2.56
N ALA A 11 11.02 -8.32 2.44
CA ALA A 11 10.12 -8.30 3.59
C ALA A 11 10.11 -9.64 4.34
N ARG A 12 10.09 -10.77 3.62
CA ARG A 12 10.22 -12.09 4.23
C ARG A 12 11.49 -12.21 5.06
N THR A 13 12.64 -11.80 4.50
CA THR A 13 13.92 -11.84 5.22
C THR A 13 13.87 -10.99 6.48
N LEU A 14 13.35 -9.75 6.41
CA LEU A 14 13.23 -8.88 7.58
C LEU A 14 12.36 -9.51 8.67
N VAL A 15 11.19 -10.06 8.31
CA VAL A 15 10.28 -10.72 9.25
C VAL A 15 10.92 -11.96 9.88
N MET A 16 11.65 -12.78 9.10
CA MET A 16 12.38 -13.94 9.62
C MET A 16 13.46 -13.56 10.66
N HIS A 17 13.96 -12.34 10.61
CA HIS A 17 14.91 -11.77 11.56
C HIS A 17 14.24 -10.89 12.62
N GLU A 18 12.92 -11.02 12.81
CA GLU A 18 12.13 -10.31 13.83
C GLU A 18 12.12 -8.78 13.67
N TYR A 19 12.37 -8.28 12.45
CA TYR A 19 12.23 -6.87 12.12
C TYR A 19 10.85 -6.56 11.56
N THR A 20 10.36 -5.34 11.82
CA THR A 20 9.19 -4.78 11.15
C THR A 20 9.57 -4.32 9.74
N ALA A 21 8.96 -4.93 8.72
CA ALA A 21 9.11 -4.49 7.34
C ALA A 21 8.08 -3.39 7.00
N ILE A 22 8.54 -2.32 6.34
CA ILE A 22 7.66 -1.31 5.72
C ILE A 22 7.73 -1.51 4.21
N LEU A 23 6.57 -1.72 3.59
CA LEU A 23 6.45 -1.90 2.15
C LEU A 23 5.68 -0.74 1.55
N GLU A 24 6.34 0.02 0.68
CA GLU A 24 5.72 1.09 -0.10
C GLU A 24 5.51 0.57 -1.53
N CYS A 25 4.31 0.07 -1.80
CA CYS A 25 3.94 -0.43 -3.13
C CYS A 25 2.46 -0.12 -3.43
N THR A 26 2.14 0.06 -4.71
CA THR A 26 0.76 0.30 -5.18
C THR A 26 -0.02 -1.02 -5.31
N TYR A 27 -0.38 -1.65 -4.18
CA TYR A 27 -1.14 -2.91 -4.12
C TYR A 27 -2.60 -2.76 -4.60
N ALA A 28 -2.80 -2.47 -5.89
CA ALA A 28 -4.13 -2.39 -6.48
C ALA A 28 -4.68 -3.78 -6.83
N ARG A 29 -3.85 -4.70 -7.29
CA ARG A 29 -4.32 -5.98 -7.82
C ARG A 29 -4.34 -7.07 -6.77
N ARG A 30 -5.33 -7.96 -6.88
CA ARG A 30 -5.46 -9.18 -6.06
C ARG A 30 -4.21 -10.04 -6.14
N GLU A 31 -3.62 -10.19 -7.33
CA GLU A 31 -2.39 -10.97 -7.54
C GLU A 31 -1.20 -10.42 -6.74
N GLN A 32 -1.07 -9.09 -6.63
CA GLN A 32 0.02 -8.44 -5.89
C GLN A 32 -0.15 -8.68 -4.39
N ARG A 33 -1.38 -8.47 -3.88
CA ARG A 33 -1.72 -8.72 -2.47
C ARG A 33 -1.55 -10.19 -2.10
N ALA A 34 -2.00 -11.09 -2.97
CA ALA A 34 -1.87 -12.53 -2.78
C ALA A 34 -0.40 -12.98 -2.82
N SER A 35 0.41 -12.38 -3.69
CA SER A 35 1.86 -12.61 -3.73
C SER A 35 2.53 -12.24 -2.40
N LEU A 36 2.17 -11.10 -1.80
CA LEU A 36 2.69 -10.74 -0.47
C LEU A 36 2.27 -11.76 0.59
N ARG A 37 0.98 -12.13 0.63
CA ARG A 37 0.48 -13.16 1.55
C ARG A 37 1.24 -14.48 1.42
N GLY A 38 1.54 -14.91 0.19
CA GLY A 38 2.28 -16.14 -0.09
C GLY A 38 3.78 -16.05 0.21
N ALA A 39 4.36 -14.85 0.18
CA ALA A 39 5.78 -14.65 0.45
C ALA A 39 6.12 -14.64 1.94
N VAL A 40 5.14 -14.37 2.81
CA VAL A 40 5.35 -14.22 4.25
C VAL A 40 5.11 -15.56 4.97
N PRO A 41 5.91 -15.94 5.99
CA PRO A 41 5.81 -17.25 6.64
C PRO A 41 4.44 -17.50 7.29
N THR A 42 3.83 -18.64 6.98
CA THR A 42 2.47 -19.02 7.43
C THR A 42 2.41 -19.56 8.86
N ALA A 43 3.54 -20.02 9.43
CA ALA A 43 3.57 -20.64 10.77
C ALA A 43 3.21 -19.65 11.89
N SER A 44 3.30 -18.35 11.63
CA SER A 44 2.93 -17.30 12.59
C SER A 44 2.23 -16.09 11.98
N SER A 45 1.99 -16.06 10.64
CA SER A 45 1.43 -14.94 9.87
C SER A 45 1.59 -13.59 10.57
N PRO A 46 2.70 -12.86 10.34
CA PRO A 46 2.98 -11.65 11.09
C PRO A 46 1.82 -10.67 10.98
N ALA A 47 1.68 -9.86 12.03
CA ALA A 47 0.71 -8.78 12.05
C ALA A 47 0.89 -7.90 10.80
N LEU A 48 -0.21 -7.66 10.11
CA LEU A 48 -0.27 -6.79 8.95
C LEU A 48 -1.00 -5.52 9.35
N TRP A 49 -0.42 -4.37 9.05
CA TRP A 49 -1.10 -3.09 9.15
C TRP A 49 -1.08 -2.43 7.78
N VAL A 50 -2.24 -2.00 7.31
CA VAL A 50 -2.40 -1.40 5.98
C VAL A 50 -2.71 0.08 6.15
N VAL A 51 -1.89 0.91 5.50
CA VAL A 51 -2.10 2.36 5.40
C VAL A 51 -2.31 2.70 3.93
N GLU A 52 -3.42 3.35 3.63
CA GLU A 52 -3.78 3.76 2.26
C GLU A 52 -3.85 5.28 2.19
N PHE A 53 -2.96 5.86 1.38
CA PHE A 53 -2.99 7.28 1.08
C PHE A 53 -3.95 7.54 -0.09
N MET A 54 -5.02 8.27 0.19
CA MET A 54 -5.99 8.70 -0.79
C MET A 54 -5.54 9.99 -1.46
N ILE A 55 -5.76 10.10 -2.76
CA ILE A 55 -5.48 11.31 -3.53
C ILE A 55 -6.61 11.52 -4.53
N SER A 56 -6.99 12.78 -4.77
CA SER A 56 -7.95 13.07 -5.82
C SER A 56 -7.34 12.87 -7.21
N PRO A 57 -8.13 12.54 -8.25
CA PRO A 57 -7.61 12.40 -9.61
C PRO A 57 -6.94 13.68 -10.14
N ASP A 58 -7.50 14.85 -9.80
CA ASP A 58 -6.96 16.15 -10.20
C ASP A 58 -5.60 16.41 -9.56
N GLU A 59 -5.48 16.16 -8.26
CA GLU A 59 -4.22 16.33 -7.54
C GLU A 59 -3.15 15.33 -8.00
N ALA A 60 -3.54 14.08 -8.26
CA ALA A 60 -2.64 13.08 -8.79
C ALA A 60 -2.06 13.51 -10.15
N VAL A 61 -2.90 14.05 -11.05
CA VAL A 61 -2.44 14.60 -12.33
C VAL A 61 -1.55 15.82 -12.15
N GLU A 62 -1.88 16.72 -11.22
CA GLU A 62 -1.02 17.87 -10.94
C GLU A 62 0.37 17.44 -10.46
N ARG A 63 0.45 16.48 -9.52
CA ARG A 63 1.71 15.91 -9.05
C ARG A 63 2.45 15.18 -10.18
N PHE A 64 1.74 14.44 -11.01
CA PHE A 64 2.28 13.72 -12.17
C PHE A 64 2.94 14.65 -13.19
N ARG A 65 2.29 15.76 -13.55
CA ARG A 65 2.85 16.78 -14.47
C ARG A 65 4.17 17.38 -13.99
N ARG A 66 4.40 17.39 -12.67
CA ARG A 66 5.62 17.92 -12.04
C ARG A 66 6.72 16.86 -11.89
N ARG A 67 6.45 15.58 -12.16
CA ARG A 67 7.46 14.51 -12.09
C ARG A 67 8.47 14.63 -13.22
N ARG A 68 9.69 14.19 -12.93
CA ARG A 68 10.80 14.10 -13.90
C ARG A 68 11.13 12.66 -14.30
N GLU A 69 10.48 11.69 -13.68
CA GLU A 69 10.74 10.26 -13.88
C GLU A 69 10.02 9.74 -15.12
N ALA A 70 10.68 8.83 -15.85
CA ALA A 70 10.04 8.13 -16.96
C ALA A 70 9.03 7.11 -16.43
N THR A 71 7.81 7.16 -16.95
CA THR A 71 6.73 6.22 -16.64
C THR A 71 5.92 5.97 -17.91
N ASP A 72 5.33 4.78 -17.98
CA ASP A 72 4.40 4.33 -19.02
C ASP A 72 2.98 4.85 -18.83
N LEU A 73 2.72 5.61 -17.75
CA LEU A 73 1.43 6.22 -17.46
C LEU A 73 1.20 7.47 -18.30
N ASP A 74 -0.05 7.66 -18.71
CA ASP A 74 -0.57 8.94 -19.20
C ASP A 74 -1.59 9.52 -18.21
N GLU A 75 -2.03 10.77 -18.42
CA GLU A 75 -2.97 11.42 -17.49
C GLU A 75 -4.33 10.70 -17.41
N ALA A 76 -4.81 10.14 -18.53
CA ALA A 76 -6.11 9.47 -18.59
C ALA A 76 -6.09 8.17 -17.78
N SER A 77 -5.09 7.33 -18.02
CA SER A 77 -4.86 6.08 -17.28
C SER A 77 -4.54 6.35 -15.81
N LEU A 78 -3.84 7.43 -15.47
CA LEU A 78 -3.63 7.83 -14.08
C LEU A 78 -4.95 8.16 -13.37
N ARG A 79 -5.79 9.01 -13.98
CA ARG A 79 -7.11 9.37 -13.41
C ARG A 79 -7.96 8.13 -13.18
N GLU A 80 -8.08 7.28 -14.20
CA GLU A 80 -8.86 6.04 -14.09
C GLU A 80 -8.37 5.14 -12.95
N ARG A 81 -7.04 5.00 -12.80
CA ARG A 81 -6.43 4.19 -11.74
C ARG A 81 -6.72 4.76 -10.35
N VAL A 82 -6.65 6.08 -10.18
CA VAL A 82 -6.93 6.76 -8.90
C VAL A 82 -8.41 6.64 -8.53
N GLU A 83 -9.32 6.93 -9.48
CA GLU A 83 -10.77 6.89 -9.25
C GLU A 83 -11.26 5.50 -8.84
N ASN A 84 -10.69 4.47 -9.45
CA ASN A 84 -11.14 3.11 -9.24
C ASN A 84 -10.21 2.34 -8.26
N PHE A 85 -9.29 3.03 -7.54
CA PHE A 85 -8.35 2.34 -6.67
C PHE A 85 -9.10 1.50 -5.62
N PRO A 86 -8.77 0.21 -5.45
CA PRO A 86 -9.53 -0.70 -4.60
C PRO A 86 -9.11 -0.56 -3.13
N TYR A 87 -9.49 0.57 -2.52
CA TYR A 87 -9.26 0.81 -1.10
C TYR A 87 -9.93 -0.28 -0.25
N TRP A 88 -9.31 -0.65 0.86
CA TRP A 88 -9.81 -1.69 1.76
C TRP A 88 -10.34 -1.08 3.06
N ASP A 89 -11.53 -1.49 3.51
CA ASP A 89 -12.21 -0.86 4.66
C ASP A 89 -11.51 -1.13 6.00
N GLY A 90 -10.64 -2.14 6.07
CA GLY A 90 -9.82 -2.42 7.25
C GLY A 90 -8.50 -1.63 7.33
N ALA A 91 -8.20 -0.76 6.35
CA ALA A 91 -6.99 0.05 6.33
C ALA A 91 -7.17 1.37 7.08
N LEU A 92 -6.05 1.93 7.58
CA LEU A 92 -6.00 3.35 7.91
C LEU A 92 -5.99 4.15 6.61
N ARG A 93 -7.06 4.92 6.35
CA ARG A 93 -7.15 5.80 5.17
C ARG A 93 -6.77 7.22 5.54
N ILE A 94 -5.80 7.77 4.81
CA ILE A 94 -5.30 9.13 5.02
C ILE A 94 -5.43 9.90 3.71
N ASP A 95 -6.08 11.05 3.73
CA ASP A 95 -6.03 11.98 2.61
C ASP A 95 -4.61 12.56 2.49
N SER A 96 -3.94 12.30 1.37
CA SER A 96 -2.56 12.70 1.09
C SER A 96 -2.35 14.20 0.94
N SER A 97 -3.43 14.99 0.92
CA SER A 97 -3.43 16.45 0.91
C SER A 97 -3.69 17.07 2.29
N SER A 98 -4.09 16.26 3.29
CA SER A 98 -4.54 16.75 4.60
C SER A 98 -3.44 17.39 5.45
N ALA A 99 -2.17 17.07 5.19
CA ALA A 99 -1.03 17.58 5.92
C ALA A 99 0.24 17.50 5.06
N ASP A 100 1.33 18.11 5.55
CA ASP A 100 2.66 17.86 5.01
C ASP A 100 3.15 16.43 5.33
N THR A 101 4.28 16.02 4.74
CA THR A 101 4.82 14.67 4.92
C THR A 101 5.05 14.28 6.38
N ARG A 102 5.47 15.22 7.23
CA ARG A 102 5.69 14.95 8.65
C ARG A 102 4.37 14.72 9.37
N GLY A 103 3.39 15.59 9.13
CA GLY A 103 2.05 15.45 9.69
C GLY A 103 1.35 14.15 9.26
N LEU A 104 1.54 13.72 8.01
CA LEU A 104 1.03 12.42 7.54
C LEU A 104 1.71 11.24 8.26
N ALA A 105 3.03 11.30 8.46
CA ALA A 105 3.76 10.27 9.21
C ALA A 105 3.33 10.21 10.68
N ASP A 106 3.13 11.36 11.32
CA ASP A 106 2.68 11.45 12.71
C ASP A 106 1.29 10.85 12.91
N GLN A 107 0.40 10.95 11.92
CA GLN A 107 -0.90 10.27 11.93
C GLN A 107 -0.74 8.74 11.93
N VAL A 108 0.14 8.20 11.08
CA VAL A 108 0.43 6.74 11.04
C VAL A 108 1.02 6.26 12.36
N ILE A 109 1.99 7.01 12.90
CA ILE A 109 2.64 6.67 14.19
C ILE A 109 1.61 6.67 15.31
N THR A 110 0.79 7.72 15.39
CA THR A 110 -0.26 7.85 16.41
C THR A 110 -1.25 6.69 16.33
N TRP A 111 -1.67 6.32 15.12
CA TRP A 111 -2.54 5.17 14.91
C TRP A 111 -1.90 3.87 15.37
N LEU A 112 -0.63 3.60 15.01
CA LEU A 112 0.10 2.40 15.43
C LEU A 112 0.32 2.34 16.95
N GLN A 113 0.58 3.48 17.60
CA GLN A 113 0.70 3.58 19.06
C GLN A 113 -0.63 3.23 19.78
N GLY A 114 -1.76 3.43 19.10
CA GLY A 114 -3.07 2.96 19.53
C GLY A 114 -3.26 1.43 19.46
N GLN A 115 -2.23 0.69 19.04
CA GLN A 115 -2.22 -0.78 18.91
C GLN A 115 -3.42 -1.31 18.11
N PRO A 116 -3.56 -0.91 16.83
CA PRO A 116 -4.68 -1.33 16.01
C PRO A 116 -4.61 -2.84 15.78
N ALA A 117 -5.78 -3.45 15.62
CA ALA A 117 -5.87 -4.86 15.25
C ALA A 117 -5.12 -5.11 13.93
N SER A 118 -4.47 -6.27 13.84
CA SER A 118 -3.90 -6.72 12.57
C SER A 118 -5.00 -6.85 11.51
N ALA A 119 -4.66 -6.49 10.29
CA ALA A 119 -5.49 -6.66 9.12
C ALA A 119 -5.82 -8.14 8.88
N ASP A 120 -7.04 -8.40 8.38
CA ASP A 120 -7.40 -9.68 7.79
C ASP A 120 -6.72 -9.81 6.42
N TRP A 121 -5.70 -10.68 6.36
CA TRP A 121 -4.98 -11.00 5.14
C TRP A 121 -5.89 -11.44 3.99
N THR A 122 -6.94 -12.20 4.27
CA THR A 122 -7.81 -12.73 3.20
C THR A 122 -8.73 -11.63 2.68
N GLY A 123 -9.42 -10.91 3.57
CA GLY A 123 -10.24 -9.77 3.19
C GLY A 123 -9.46 -8.68 2.45
N TRP A 124 -8.23 -8.38 2.87
CA TRP A 124 -7.37 -7.43 2.16
C TRP A 124 -7.02 -7.90 0.75
N VAL A 125 -6.66 -9.18 0.57
CA VAL A 125 -6.37 -9.74 -0.76
C VAL A 125 -7.61 -9.68 -1.65
N GLU A 126 -8.76 -10.12 -1.16
CA GLU A 126 -10.01 -10.20 -1.92
C GLU A 126 -10.52 -8.85 -2.39
N ALA A 127 -10.29 -7.80 -1.59
CA ALA A 127 -10.61 -6.42 -1.94
C ALA A 127 -9.82 -5.89 -3.15
N GLY A 128 -8.67 -6.51 -3.50
CA GLY A 128 -7.89 -6.11 -4.67
C GLY A 128 -8.63 -6.36 -6.00
N ARG A 129 -8.31 -5.56 -7.02
CA ARG A 129 -8.88 -5.75 -8.37
C ARG A 129 -8.46 -7.08 -8.99
N ALA A 130 -9.34 -7.67 -9.79
CA ALA A 130 -9.07 -8.94 -10.47
C ALA A 130 -8.10 -8.80 -11.66
N TRP A 131 -7.89 -7.60 -12.19
CA TRP A 131 -7.11 -7.29 -13.39
C TRP A 131 -6.33 -5.97 -13.23
#